data_AF-A0A1B6MAY2-F1
#
_entry.id   AF-A0A1B6MAY2-F1
#
_cell.length_a   1.000
_cell.length_b   1.000
_cell.length_c   1.000
_cell.angle_alpha   90.00
_cell.angle_beta   90.00
_cell.angle_gamma   90.00
#
_symmetry.space_group_name_H-M   'P 1'
#
loop_
_entity.id
_entity.type
_entity.pdbx_description
1 polymer ?
#
loop_
_entity_poly.entity_id
_entity_poly.type
_entity_poly.pdbx_seq_one_letter_code
_entity_poly.pdbx_strand_id
1 'polypeptide(L)'
;MLTDVDCRWTVISGSVDCRTREERGLEPLRNNKFVIPKSRYDSIDSYLSEQGEPYNDVPLIYDPAIYQRLRSAGIDHLLAQHVAHLFIRDTVSLFSEKVDQDDTVDSDHFENIQSTNWQTMRFKPPPPNSPIGWRVEFRPCEVQLTDFENAAIVCFVVLLTRVILSYQLNFIIPISKVDENMSKAQKNNALHKEFFYFRKDITTQDTPPKPMAQCQSAQCGANCAPVYSAMSIDQIINGKKGEFPGLIPLIENYLSGMDVDADTHCTIQQYLKLIQRRASGELLTTAAWIRKFVTSHPDYKHDSVVSDSINYDLLKTAADIQKGKIR
;
A
#
# COMPACT_ATOMS: atom_id res chain seq x y z
N MET A 1 -0.50 -14.21 24.51
CA MET A 1 -0.63 -14.59 23.09
C MET A 1 0.53 -13.94 22.33
N LEU A 2 1.26 -14.66 21.47
CA LEU A 2 2.22 -14.01 20.55
C LEU A 2 1.45 -12.94 19.79
N THR A 3 2.09 -11.84 19.41
CA THR A 3 1.40 -10.70 18.80
C THR A 3 0.29 -11.13 17.82
N ASP A 4 -0.92 -10.59 17.97
CA ASP A 4 -2.11 -11.00 17.21
C ASP A 4 -2.23 -10.28 15.87
N VAL A 5 -1.08 -9.87 15.34
CA VAL A 5 -0.90 -9.26 14.04
C VAL A 5 0.23 -9.97 13.30
N ASP A 6 0.16 -9.96 11.97
CA ASP A 6 1.15 -10.63 11.10
C ASP A 6 2.01 -9.65 10.28
N CYS A 7 1.71 -8.35 10.31
CA CYS A 7 2.39 -7.32 9.51
C CYS A 7 2.95 -6.19 10.39
N ARG A 8 3.91 -5.44 9.85
CA ARG A 8 4.65 -4.40 10.59
C ARG A 8 3.97 -3.03 10.60
N TRP A 9 2.94 -2.82 9.78
CA TRP A 9 2.49 -1.48 9.38
C TRP A 9 2.09 -0.61 10.58
N THR A 10 1.27 -1.14 11.49
CA THR A 10 0.80 -0.40 12.66
C THR A 10 1.90 -0.14 13.68
N VAL A 11 2.88 -1.04 13.79
CA VAL A 11 4.05 -0.84 14.66
C VAL A 11 4.89 0.32 14.14
N ILE A 12 5.17 0.37 12.83
CA ILE A 12 5.92 1.48 12.24
C ILE A 12 5.11 2.78 12.27
N SER A 13 3.81 2.72 11.99
CA SER A 13 2.91 3.86 12.07
C SER A 13 2.99 4.54 13.44
N GLY A 14 2.94 3.75 14.52
CA GLY A 14 3.04 4.24 15.89
C GLY A 14 4.45 4.65 16.32
N SER A 15 5.52 4.08 15.74
CA SER A 15 6.90 4.40 16.14
C SER A 15 7.37 5.78 15.70
N VAL A 16 6.69 6.39 14.73
CA VAL A 16 6.97 7.74 14.22
C VAL A 16 5.74 8.67 14.29
N ASP A 17 4.73 8.30 15.07
CA ASP A 17 3.56 9.14 15.29
C ASP A 17 3.90 10.31 16.21
N CYS A 18 4.19 11.46 15.60
CA CYS A 18 4.55 12.68 16.30
C CYS A 18 3.33 13.51 16.76
N ARG A 19 2.10 13.00 16.61
CA ARG A 19 0.90 13.78 16.94
C ARG A 19 0.81 14.06 18.44
N THR A 20 0.57 15.32 18.78
CA THR A 20 0.26 15.73 20.16
C THR A 20 -1.09 15.16 20.62
N ARG A 21 -1.44 15.37 21.90
CA ARG A 21 -2.77 15.01 22.41
C ARG A 21 -3.87 15.85 21.75
N GLU A 22 -3.60 17.13 21.49
CA GLU A 22 -4.48 18.02 20.74
C GLU A 22 -4.71 17.52 19.30
N GLU A 23 -3.63 17.18 18.59
CA GLU A 23 -3.71 16.69 17.20
C GLU A 23 -4.40 15.33 17.10
N ARG A 24 -4.34 14.49 18.13
CA ARG A 24 -5.12 13.25 18.19
C ARG A 24 -6.59 13.47 18.57
N GLY A 25 -7.01 14.71 18.83
CA GLY A 25 -8.37 15.04 19.28
C GLY A 25 -8.68 14.56 20.70
N LEU A 26 -7.65 14.23 21.50
CA LEU A 26 -7.80 13.82 22.90
C LEU A 26 -7.97 15.04 23.83
N GLU A 27 -7.54 16.22 23.37
CA GLU A 27 -7.66 17.52 24.04
C GLU A 27 -8.08 18.59 23.02
N PRO A 28 -8.75 19.68 23.45
CA PRO A 28 -9.09 20.78 22.55
C PRO A 28 -7.84 21.47 21.99
N LEU A 29 -7.91 21.91 20.72
CA LEU A 29 -6.84 22.69 20.09
C LEU A 29 -6.60 24.00 20.85
N ARG A 30 -5.35 24.23 21.25
CA ARG A 30 -4.86 25.48 21.84
C ARG A 30 -3.56 25.93 21.18
N ASN A 31 -2.66 24.99 20.93
CA ASN A 31 -1.34 25.24 20.36
C ASN A 31 -1.21 24.67 18.94
N ASN A 32 -1.91 23.57 18.64
CA ASN A 32 -1.92 22.96 17.32
C ASN A 32 -3.06 23.52 16.45
N LYS A 33 -2.88 23.48 15.13
CA LYS A 33 -3.85 24.01 14.15
C LYS A 33 -4.93 23.00 13.76
N PHE A 34 -4.63 21.71 13.83
CA PHE A 34 -5.44 20.67 13.21
C PHE A 34 -5.65 19.48 14.15
N VAL A 35 -6.83 18.86 14.09
CA VAL A 35 -7.03 17.49 14.55
C VAL A 35 -6.73 16.57 13.37
N ILE A 36 -5.73 15.71 13.51
CA ILE A 36 -5.16 14.91 12.42
C ILE A 36 -5.47 13.42 12.67
N PRO A 37 -6.27 12.76 11.82
CA PRO A 37 -6.80 11.42 12.10
C PRO A 37 -5.75 10.31 12.03
N LYS A 38 -4.74 10.46 11.17
CA LYS A 38 -3.70 9.44 10.93
C LYS A 38 -2.32 9.89 11.37
N SER A 39 -1.43 8.93 11.66
CA SER A 39 0.01 9.21 11.79
C SER A 39 0.56 9.75 10.47
N ARG A 40 1.73 10.40 10.49
CA ARG A 40 2.43 10.76 9.25
C ARG A 40 2.95 9.53 8.49
N TYR A 41 3.01 8.38 9.15
CA TYR A 41 3.18 7.08 8.54
C TYR A 41 1.85 6.33 8.57
N ASP A 42 1.13 6.25 7.45
CA ASP A 42 -0.16 5.54 7.36
C ASP A 42 -0.60 5.26 5.90
N SER A 43 -1.78 4.70 5.66
CA SER A 43 -2.36 4.58 4.32
C SER A 43 -2.43 5.92 3.58
N ILE A 44 -2.51 5.88 2.24
CA ILE A 44 -2.81 7.08 1.45
C ILE A 44 -4.12 7.74 1.91
N ASP A 45 -4.18 9.06 1.80
CA ASP A 45 -5.33 9.85 2.24
C ASP A 45 -6.25 10.30 1.10
N SER A 46 -5.76 10.32 -0.15
CA SER A 46 -6.54 10.72 -1.32
C SER A 46 -5.99 10.17 -2.63
N TYR A 47 -6.89 10.06 -3.61
CA TYR A 47 -6.57 9.93 -5.02
C TYR A 47 -6.24 11.30 -5.64
N LEU A 48 -5.31 11.29 -6.59
CA LEU A 48 -4.82 12.49 -7.30
C LEU A 48 -5.49 12.71 -8.66
N SER A 49 -6.32 11.77 -9.13
CA SER A 49 -6.97 11.83 -10.43
C SER A 49 -8.41 12.29 -10.32
N GLU A 50 -8.91 13.03 -11.32
CA GLU A 50 -10.30 13.47 -11.39
C GLU A 50 -11.28 12.29 -11.31
N GLN A 51 -10.92 11.13 -11.87
CA GLN A 51 -11.72 9.90 -11.77
C GLN A 51 -11.78 9.33 -10.35
N GLY A 52 -10.74 9.58 -9.55
CA GLY A 52 -10.63 9.14 -8.18
C GLY A 52 -11.27 10.10 -7.18
N GLU A 53 -11.53 11.35 -7.55
CA GLU A 53 -12.12 12.36 -6.67
C GLU A 53 -13.45 11.92 -6.04
N PRO A 54 -14.42 11.31 -6.75
CA PRO A 54 -15.64 10.79 -6.14
C PRO A 54 -15.43 9.68 -5.11
N TYR A 55 -14.22 9.11 -5.05
CA TYR A 55 -13.81 8.06 -4.12
C TYR A 55 -12.97 8.61 -2.95
N ASN A 56 -12.65 9.91 -2.93
CA ASN A 56 -12.08 10.60 -1.77
C ASN A 56 -13.20 10.88 -0.74
N ASP A 57 -13.76 9.82 -0.17
CA ASP A 57 -14.93 9.85 0.72
C ASP A 57 -14.59 10.06 2.20
N VAL A 58 -13.30 10.23 2.51
CA VAL A 58 -12.79 10.60 3.83
C VAL A 58 -12.36 12.07 3.81
N PRO A 59 -12.80 12.90 4.79
CA PRO A 59 -12.40 14.30 4.84
C PRO A 59 -10.87 14.46 4.91
N LEU A 60 -10.29 15.12 3.90
CA LEU A 60 -8.87 15.43 3.85
C LEU A 60 -8.58 16.72 4.61
N ILE A 61 -7.74 16.65 5.63
CA ILE A 61 -7.28 17.81 6.40
C ILE A 61 -6.10 18.45 5.67
N TYR A 62 -6.14 19.75 5.37
CA TYR A 62 -5.04 20.46 4.72
C TYR A 62 -5.02 21.92 5.15
N ASP A 63 -3.87 22.60 4.99
CA ASP A 63 -3.76 24.03 5.26
C ASP A 63 -4.36 24.85 4.07
N PRO A 64 -5.44 25.64 4.29
CA PRO A 64 -6.09 26.36 3.21
C PRO A 64 -5.19 27.43 2.56
N ALA A 65 -4.27 28.05 3.30
CA ALA A 65 -3.38 29.07 2.76
C ALA A 65 -2.37 28.45 1.79
N ILE A 66 -1.81 27.29 2.15
CA ILE A 66 -0.91 26.53 1.27
C ILE A 66 -1.66 26.05 0.02
N TYR A 67 -2.86 25.50 0.20
CA TYR A 67 -3.72 25.10 -0.92
C TYR A 67 -3.96 26.27 -1.89
N GLN A 68 -4.38 27.44 -1.39
CA GLN A 68 -4.63 28.59 -2.25
C GLN A 68 -3.37 29.08 -2.96
N ARG A 69 -2.22 29.10 -2.27
CA ARG A 69 -0.92 29.44 -2.90
C ARG A 69 -0.61 28.52 -4.09
N LEU A 70 -0.81 27.21 -3.93
CA LEU A 70 -0.58 26.22 -4.99
C LEU A 70 -1.57 26.40 -6.15
N ARG A 71 -2.85 26.65 -5.86
CA ARG A 71 -3.87 26.92 -6.89
C ARG A 71 -3.58 28.19 -7.67
N SER A 72 -3.20 29.28 -7.00
CA SER A 72 -2.81 30.53 -7.65
C SER A 72 -1.56 30.39 -8.52
N ALA A 73 -0.69 29.41 -8.23
CA ALA A 73 0.47 29.06 -9.05
C ALA A 73 0.14 28.10 -10.22
N GLY A 74 -1.14 27.71 -10.40
CA GLY A 74 -1.58 26.87 -11.50
C GLY A 74 -1.54 25.36 -11.26
N ILE A 75 -1.24 24.90 -10.04
CA ILE A 75 -1.32 23.47 -9.69
C ILE A 75 -2.80 23.06 -9.62
N ASP A 76 -3.16 21.89 -10.18
CA ASP A 76 -4.54 21.39 -10.19
C ASP A 76 -5.12 21.16 -8.78
N HIS A 77 -6.43 21.02 -8.68
CA HIS A 77 -7.13 20.97 -7.39
C HIS A 77 -6.66 19.82 -6.50
N LEU A 78 -6.61 18.61 -7.04
CA LEU A 78 -6.35 17.39 -6.28
C LEU A 78 -4.89 17.30 -5.87
N LEU A 79 -3.97 17.68 -6.77
CA LEU A 79 -2.55 17.75 -6.42
C LEU A 79 -2.28 18.86 -5.40
N ALA A 80 -2.91 20.03 -5.53
CA ALA A 80 -2.77 21.11 -4.56
C ALA A 80 -3.27 20.70 -3.17
N GLN A 81 -4.40 19.99 -3.10
CA GLN A 81 -4.93 19.44 -1.85
C GLN A 81 -3.98 18.41 -1.25
N HIS A 82 -3.47 17.48 -2.05
CA HIS A 82 -2.51 16.47 -1.59
C HIS A 82 -1.27 17.12 -1.00
N VAL A 83 -0.64 18.06 -1.71
CA VAL A 83 0.56 18.74 -1.19
C VAL A 83 0.22 19.55 0.06
N ALA A 84 -0.89 20.30 0.08
CA ALA A 84 -1.30 21.05 1.27
C ALA A 84 -1.60 20.15 2.47
N HIS A 85 -2.06 18.92 2.25
CA HIS A 85 -2.23 17.90 3.30
C HIS A 85 -0.87 17.45 3.87
N LEU A 86 0.14 17.19 3.04
CA LEU A 86 1.48 16.81 3.54
C LEU A 86 2.08 17.87 4.47
N PHE A 87 1.79 19.14 4.19
CA PHE A 87 2.26 20.31 4.93
C PHE A 87 1.48 20.64 6.21
N ILE A 88 0.50 19.81 6.62
CA ILE A 88 -0.06 19.89 7.99
C ILE A 88 0.92 19.34 9.03
N ARG A 89 2.05 18.77 8.60
CA ARG A 89 3.09 18.20 9.46
C ARG A 89 4.25 19.17 9.61
N ASP A 90 4.79 19.23 10.82
CA ASP A 90 6.05 19.91 11.06
C ASP A 90 7.25 19.09 10.56
N THR A 91 8.34 19.80 10.25
CA THR A 91 9.65 19.22 9.99
C THR A 91 10.18 18.58 11.27
N VAL A 92 10.60 17.32 11.22
CA VAL A 92 11.13 16.58 12.39
C VAL A 92 12.66 16.49 12.42
N SER A 93 13.32 16.92 11.34
CA SER A 93 14.79 16.94 11.25
C SER A 93 15.20 17.99 10.23
N LEU A 94 15.99 18.98 10.63
CA LEU A 94 16.59 19.98 9.73
C LEU A 94 18.01 20.27 10.19
N PHE A 95 18.98 20.15 9.29
CA PHE A 95 20.37 20.49 9.58
C PHE A 95 20.59 22.00 9.45
N SER A 96 21.42 22.57 10.33
CA SER A 96 21.71 24.02 10.35
C SER A 96 22.22 24.55 9.01
N GLU A 97 23.01 23.75 8.32
CA GLU A 97 23.62 24.02 7.02
C GLU A 97 22.59 24.04 5.88
N LYS A 98 21.37 23.56 6.15
CA LYS A 98 20.27 23.44 5.20
C LYS A 98 19.12 24.38 5.50
N VAL A 99 19.29 25.32 6.44
CA VAL A 99 18.26 26.32 6.78
C VAL A 99 18.02 27.26 5.60
N ASP A 100 19.09 27.81 5.03
CA ASP A 100 19.02 28.69 3.85
C ASP A 100 19.40 27.91 2.59
N GLN A 101 18.56 27.98 1.55
CA GLN A 101 18.73 27.28 0.27
C GLN A 101 18.30 28.16 -0.89
N ASP A 102 18.71 27.79 -2.11
CA ASP A 102 18.24 28.41 -3.34
C ASP A 102 17.08 27.58 -3.92
N ASP A 103 15.84 28.01 -3.64
CA ASP A 103 14.60 27.37 -4.10
C ASP A 103 14.50 27.22 -5.64
N THR A 104 15.38 27.86 -6.43
CA THR A 104 15.39 27.70 -7.89
C THR A 104 16.14 26.46 -8.37
N VAL A 105 16.99 25.88 -7.52
CA VAL A 105 17.82 24.70 -7.83
C VAL A 105 17.75 23.60 -6.78
N ASP A 106 17.40 23.94 -5.54
CA ASP A 106 17.31 23.01 -4.42
C ASP A 106 15.85 22.64 -4.13
N SER A 107 15.65 21.42 -3.64
CA SER A 107 14.34 20.93 -3.21
C SER A 107 14.36 20.30 -1.83
N ASP A 108 15.44 20.46 -1.04
CA ASP A 108 15.58 19.76 0.24
C ASP A 108 14.51 20.20 1.25
N HIS A 109 14.06 21.46 1.23
CA HIS A 109 12.96 21.93 2.09
C HIS A 109 11.64 21.21 1.79
N PHE A 110 11.30 21.04 0.51
CA PHE A 110 10.14 20.25 0.11
C PHE A 110 10.32 18.77 0.48
N GLU A 111 11.49 18.20 0.20
CA GLU A 111 11.82 16.82 0.55
C GLU A 111 11.81 16.57 2.06
N ASN A 112 12.07 17.57 2.90
CA ASN A 112 11.97 17.44 4.35
C ASN A 112 10.55 17.02 4.78
N ILE A 113 9.53 17.63 4.18
CA ILE A 113 8.12 17.27 4.42
C ILE A 113 7.73 16.02 3.64
N GLN A 114 8.04 15.96 2.34
CA GLN A 114 7.63 14.86 1.47
C GLN A 114 8.23 13.51 1.91
N SER A 115 9.53 13.49 2.23
CA SER A 115 10.22 12.26 2.61
C SER A 115 9.77 11.71 3.96
N THR A 116 9.21 12.56 4.82
CA THR A 116 8.73 12.22 6.17
C THR A 116 7.21 12.06 6.27
N ASN A 117 6.48 12.14 5.15
CA ASN A 117 5.14 11.59 5.05
C ASN A 117 5.27 10.19 4.40
N TRP A 118 5.13 9.14 5.21
CA TRP A 118 5.42 7.77 4.82
C TRP A 118 4.13 7.00 4.56
N GLN A 119 3.59 7.14 3.36
CA GLN A 119 2.34 6.48 2.99
C GLN A 119 2.53 5.09 2.37
N THR A 120 1.43 4.35 2.14
CA THR A 120 1.46 3.08 1.36
C THR A 120 1.92 3.27 -0.07
N MET A 121 1.69 4.47 -0.64
CA MET A 121 2.21 4.90 -1.93
C MET A 121 2.86 6.27 -1.78
N ARG A 122 3.86 6.58 -2.60
CA ARG A 122 4.43 7.94 -2.66
C ARG A 122 4.50 8.42 -4.10
N PHE A 123 3.90 9.58 -4.35
CA PHE A 123 4.06 10.32 -5.60
C PHE A 123 5.33 11.16 -5.53
N LYS A 124 6.31 10.92 -6.40
CA LYS A 124 7.63 11.54 -6.34
C LYS A 124 7.80 12.49 -7.52
N PRO A 125 7.84 13.81 -7.29
CA PRO A 125 8.24 14.78 -8.30
C PRO A 125 9.63 14.47 -8.88
N PRO A 126 9.91 14.93 -10.11
CA PRO A 126 11.26 14.86 -10.66
C PRO A 126 12.22 15.67 -9.78
N PRO A 127 13.41 15.14 -9.43
CA PRO A 127 14.44 15.93 -8.76
C PRO A 127 14.92 17.08 -9.66
N PRO A 128 15.29 18.24 -9.09
CA PRO A 128 15.93 19.31 -9.86
C PRO A 128 17.17 18.79 -10.60
N ASN A 129 17.41 19.30 -11.81
CA ASN A 129 18.61 19.01 -12.61
C ASN A 129 18.90 17.52 -12.86
N SER A 130 17.85 16.69 -12.92
CA SER A 130 17.95 15.24 -13.12
C SER A 130 17.15 14.77 -14.34
N PRO A 131 17.61 13.73 -15.08
CA PRO A 131 16.80 13.11 -16.13
C PRO A 131 15.64 12.25 -15.58
N ILE A 132 15.52 12.12 -14.26
CA ILE A 132 14.50 11.30 -13.61
C ILE A 132 13.14 12.02 -13.68
N GLY A 133 12.14 11.34 -14.25
CA GLY A 133 10.76 11.85 -14.32
C GLY A 133 9.92 11.63 -13.06
N TRP A 134 8.61 11.86 -13.20
CA TRP A 134 7.61 11.55 -12.18
C TRP A 134 7.58 10.05 -11.87
N ARG A 135 7.54 9.71 -10.59
CA ARG A 135 7.56 8.31 -10.14
C ARG A 135 6.47 8.05 -9.12
N VAL A 136 6.07 6.79 -9.04
CA VAL A 136 5.21 6.26 -7.98
C VAL A 136 5.99 5.16 -7.27
N GLU A 137 6.05 5.23 -5.94
CA GLU A 137 6.73 4.24 -5.10
C GLU A 137 5.69 3.39 -4.37
N PHE A 138 5.74 2.06 -4.55
CA PHE A 138 4.86 1.08 -3.90
C PHE A 138 5.55 0.56 -2.62
N ARG A 139 4.97 0.85 -1.46
CA ARG A 139 5.64 0.70 -0.15
C ARG A 139 5.08 -0.35 0.83
N PRO A 140 3.93 -1.03 0.63
CA PRO A 140 3.33 -1.85 1.68
C PRO A 140 4.00 -3.22 1.89
N CYS A 141 4.78 -3.72 0.93
CA CYS A 141 5.34 -5.08 0.98
C CYS A 141 6.17 -5.34 2.24
N GLU A 142 5.94 -6.47 2.91
CA GLU A 142 6.85 -7.07 3.88
C GLU A 142 8.05 -7.69 3.15
N VAL A 143 9.25 -7.61 3.73
CA VAL A 143 10.43 -8.31 3.19
C VAL A 143 10.31 -9.82 3.45
N GLN A 144 10.74 -10.63 2.48
CA GLN A 144 10.70 -12.09 2.56
C GLN A 144 12.09 -12.67 2.87
N LEU A 145 12.15 -13.94 3.29
CA LEU A 145 13.39 -14.58 3.73
C LEU A 145 14.41 -14.79 2.60
N THR A 146 13.92 -15.11 1.40
CA THR A 146 14.79 -15.43 0.26
C THR A 146 14.73 -14.39 -0.84
N ASP A 147 15.82 -14.27 -1.60
CA ASP A 147 15.87 -13.41 -2.79
C ASP A 147 14.83 -13.82 -3.83
N PHE A 148 14.55 -15.13 -3.95
CA PHE A 148 13.51 -15.66 -4.84
C PHE A 148 12.12 -15.11 -4.50
N GLU A 149 11.73 -15.12 -3.22
CA GLU A 149 10.42 -14.62 -2.80
C GLU A 149 10.30 -13.10 -2.95
N ASN A 150 11.38 -12.36 -2.64
CA ASN A 150 11.41 -10.92 -2.84
C ASN A 150 11.34 -10.57 -4.34
N ALA A 151 12.08 -11.27 -5.19
CA ALA A 151 12.01 -11.12 -6.64
C ALA A 151 10.60 -11.44 -7.17
N ALA A 152 9.95 -12.49 -6.66
CA ALA A 152 8.59 -12.84 -7.05
C ALA A 152 7.59 -11.70 -6.79
N ILE A 153 7.66 -11.06 -5.62
CA ILE A 153 6.79 -9.93 -5.26
C ILE A 153 7.11 -8.71 -6.14
N VAL A 154 8.39 -8.41 -6.38
CA VAL A 154 8.80 -7.30 -7.25
C VAL A 154 8.30 -7.52 -8.68
N CYS A 155 8.54 -8.69 -9.26
CA CYS A 155 8.07 -9.05 -10.60
C CYS A 155 6.55 -8.98 -10.68
N PHE A 156 5.82 -9.45 -9.67
CA PHE A 156 4.36 -9.35 -9.63
C PHE A 156 3.88 -7.90 -9.66
N VAL A 157 4.45 -7.01 -8.83
CA VAL A 157 4.07 -5.58 -8.83
C VAL A 157 4.39 -4.94 -10.17
N VAL A 158 5.57 -5.19 -10.74
CA VAL A 158 5.96 -4.66 -12.06
C VAL A 158 5.00 -5.14 -13.15
N LEU A 159 4.75 -6.44 -13.25
CA LEU A 159 3.83 -7.00 -14.24
C LEU A 159 2.41 -6.45 -14.06
N LEU A 160 1.92 -6.36 -12.83
CA LEU A 160 0.61 -5.80 -12.54
C LEU A 160 0.50 -4.34 -13.00
N THR A 161 1.52 -3.51 -12.79
CA THR A 161 1.51 -2.13 -13.31
C THR A 161 1.48 -2.08 -14.83
N ARG A 162 2.17 -3.00 -15.54
CA ARG A 162 2.11 -3.10 -17.00
C ARG A 162 0.71 -3.49 -17.47
N VAL A 163 0.10 -4.49 -16.83
CA VAL A 163 -1.27 -4.94 -17.11
C VAL A 163 -2.27 -3.80 -16.90
N ILE A 164 -2.17 -3.06 -15.78
CA ILE A 164 -3.03 -1.90 -15.50
C ILE A 164 -2.97 -0.89 -16.65
N LEU A 165 -1.77 -0.55 -17.12
CA LEU A 165 -1.58 0.45 -18.17
C LEU A 165 -2.02 -0.08 -19.55
N SER A 166 -1.66 -1.32 -19.88
CA SER A 166 -1.95 -1.91 -21.20
C SER A 166 -3.43 -2.19 -21.40
N TYR A 167 -4.13 -2.63 -20.36
CA TYR A 167 -5.58 -2.90 -20.42
C TYR A 167 -6.43 -1.76 -19.90
N GLN A 168 -5.82 -0.65 -19.48
CA GLN A 168 -6.49 0.52 -18.89
C GLN A 168 -7.43 0.12 -17.73
N LEU A 169 -6.93 -0.75 -16.86
CA LEU A 169 -7.73 -1.27 -15.74
C LEU A 169 -7.97 -0.21 -14.68
N ASN A 170 -9.17 -0.23 -14.10
CA ASN A 170 -9.54 0.63 -12.99
C ASN A 170 -9.74 -0.19 -11.71
N PHE A 171 -8.91 0.06 -10.70
CA PHE A 171 -8.97 -0.57 -9.38
C PHE A 171 -9.42 0.38 -8.26
N ILE A 172 -9.88 1.59 -8.60
CA ILE A 172 -10.27 2.61 -7.62
C ILE A 172 -11.52 2.16 -6.84
N ILE A 173 -11.43 2.25 -5.51
CA ILE A 173 -12.52 2.05 -4.54
C ILE A 173 -12.52 3.23 -3.57
N PRO A 174 -13.57 3.46 -2.75
CA PRO A 174 -13.56 4.55 -1.78
C PRO A 174 -12.38 4.46 -0.79
N ILE A 175 -11.76 5.59 -0.43
CA ILE A 175 -10.64 5.67 0.52
C ILE A 175 -11.03 5.06 1.87
N SER A 176 -12.28 5.25 2.32
CA SER A 176 -12.77 4.62 3.55
C SER A 176 -12.66 3.08 3.52
N LYS A 177 -12.79 2.47 2.33
CA LYS A 177 -12.64 1.02 2.12
C LYS A 177 -11.19 0.60 1.97
N VAL A 178 -10.33 1.47 1.46
CA VAL A 178 -8.87 1.28 1.52
C VAL A 178 -8.39 1.25 2.97
N ASP A 179 -8.86 2.19 3.80
CA ASP A 179 -8.50 2.26 5.22
C ASP A 179 -9.02 1.04 6.01
N GLU A 180 -10.25 0.60 5.74
CA GLU A 180 -10.78 -0.63 6.34
C GLU A 180 -9.95 -1.87 5.95
N ASN A 181 -9.56 -1.97 4.67
CA ASN A 181 -8.68 -3.03 4.19
C ASN A 181 -7.31 -2.99 4.89
N MET A 182 -6.72 -1.81 5.07
CA MET A 182 -5.41 -1.66 5.73
C MET A 182 -5.46 -2.11 7.19
N SER A 183 -6.55 -1.81 7.90
CA SER A 183 -6.79 -2.29 9.26
C SER A 183 -6.92 -3.82 9.30
N LYS A 184 -7.74 -4.40 8.42
CA LYS A 184 -7.93 -5.85 8.30
C LYS A 184 -6.63 -6.59 7.97
N ALA A 185 -5.80 -6.02 7.10
CA ALA A 185 -4.56 -6.63 6.63
C ALA A 185 -3.54 -6.91 7.75
N GLN A 186 -3.66 -6.22 8.89
CA GLN A 186 -2.75 -6.43 10.01
C GLN A 186 -3.06 -7.67 10.83
N LYS A 187 -4.33 -8.10 10.87
CA LYS A 187 -4.79 -9.15 11.77
C LYS A 187 -4.06 -10.46 11.55
N ASN A 188 -3.93 -11.25 12.61
CA ASN A 188 -3.38 -12.59 12.50
C ASN A 188 -4.11 -13.44 11.44
N ASN A 189 -3.33 -14.02 10.53
CA ASN A 189 -3.78 -14.86 9.44
C ASN A 189 -4.84 -14.18 8.55
N ALA A 190 -4.78 -12.85 8.41
CA ALA A 190 -5.74 -12.07 7.62
C ALA A 190 -5.84 -12.56 6.17
N LEU A 191 -4.73 -13.03 5.59
CA LEU A 191 -4.68 -13.55 4.23
C LEU A 191 -5.72 -14.67 3.99
N HIS A 192 -5.98 -15.53 4.98
CA HIS A 192 -6.92 -16.65 4.89
C HIS A 192 -8.24 -16.43 5.64
N LYS A 193 -8.29 -15.51 6.60
CA LYS A 193 -9.46 -15.29 7.47
C LYS A 193 -10.31 -14.07 7.09
N GLU A 194 -9.70 -13.05 6.50
CA GLU A 194 -10.36 -11.77 6.26
C GLU A 194 -10.81 -11.64 4.80
N PHE A 195 -11.78 -10.75 4.61
CA PHE A 195 -12.27 -10.35 3.30
C PHE A 195 -12.02 -8.86 3.10
N PHE A 196 -11.50 -8.53 1.92
CA PHE A 196 -11.07 -7.19 1.54
C PHE A 196 -11.99 -6.64 0.47
N TYR A 197 -12.32 -5.35 0.57
CA TYR A 197 -13.05 -4.68 -0.49
C TYR A 197 -12.18 -4.55 -1.72
N PHE A 198 -12.66 -5.07 -2.84
CA PHE A 198 -11.95 -5.09 -4.09
C PHE A 198 -12.89 -4.79 -5.25
N ARG A 199 -12.41 -4.03 -6.23
CA ARG A 199 -13.19 -3.67 -7.42
C ARG A 199 -13.39 -4.91 -8.30
N LYS A 200 -14.64 -5.24 -8.61
CA LYS A 200 -14.99 -6.34 -9.52
C LYS A 200 -15.08 -5.87 -10.98
N ASP A 201 -15.59 -4.65 -11.19
CA ASP A 201 -15.78 -4.08 -12.52
C ASP A 201 -14.54 -3.25 -12.90
N ILE A 202 -13.51 -3.94 -13.38
CA ILE A 202 -12.17 -3.36 -13.62
C ILE A 202 -11.95 -2.86 -15.04
N THR A 203 -12.76 -3.31 -16.00
CA THR A 203 -12.67 -2.86 -17.40
C THR A 203 -13.50 -1.59 -17.56
N THR A 204 -12.94 -0.59 -18.25
CA THR A 204 -13.64 0.65 -18.56
C THR A 204 -14.03 0.64 -20.02
N GLN A 205 -15.28 1.00 -20.35
CA GLN A 205 -15.73 1.15 -21.74
C GLN A 205 -15.25 2.48 -22.38
N ASP A 206 -14.70 3.39 -21.59
CA ASP A 206 -14.24 4.73 -22.00
C ASP A 206 -12.73 4.90 -21.80
N THR A 207 -12.09 5.64 -22.72
CA THR A 207 -10.68 6.06 -22.64
C THR A 207 -10.57 7.60 -22.77
N PRO A 208 -9.98 8.31 -21.78
CA PRO A 208 -9.67 7.83 -20.43
C PRO A 208 -10.96 7.45 -19.68
N PRO A 209 -10.87 6.66 -18.59
CA PRO A 209 -12.03 6.34 -17.78
C PRO A 209 -12.76 7.64 -17.44
N LYS A 210 -14.05 7.74 -17.78
CA LYS A 210 -14.85 8.87 -17.28
C LYS A 210 -14.90 8.74 -15.76
N PRO A 211 -14.96 9.86 -15.02
CA PRO A 211 -15.38 9.82 -13.62
C PRO A 211 -16.69 9.05 -13.61
N MET A 212 -16.67 7.83 -13.07
CA MET A 212 -17.92 7.21 -12.68
C MET A 212 -18.38 8.11 -11.55
N ALA A 213 -19.26 9.06 -11.88
CA ALA A 213 -20.20 9.52 -10.90
C ALA A 213 -20.68 8.24 -10.22
N GLN A 214 -20.42 8.12 -8.92
CA GLN A 214 -21.20 7.20 -8.12
C GLN A 214 -22.66 7.36 -8.56
N CYS A 215 -23.48 6.33 -8.41
CA CYS A 215 -24.92 6.46 -8.48
C CYS A 215 -25.43 7.39 -7.35
N GLN A 216 -25.04 8.65 -7.43
CA GLN A 216 -25.38 9.84 -6.65
C GLN A 216 -26.26 10.76 -7.50
N SER A 217 -26.60 10.39 -8.74
CA SER A 217 -27.76 11.01 -9.34
C SER A 217 -28.99 10.41 -8.66
N ALA A 218 -29.84 11.27 -8.11
CA ALA A 218 -31.18 10.94 -7.65
C ALA A 218 -32.10 10.38 -8.78
N GLN A 219 -31.52 10.04 -9.94
CA GLN A 219 -32.16 9.50 -11.13
C GLN A 219 -31.79 8.02 -11.38
N CYS A 220 -30.81 7.45 -10.66
CA CYS A 220 -30.54 6.01 -10.68
C CYS A 220 -31.38 5.31 -9.60
N GLY A 221 -32.59 4.88 -9.93
CA GLY A 221 -33.44 4.14 -9.00
C GLY A 221 -32.76 2.87 -8.47
N ALA A 222 -32.70 2.72 -7.15
CA ALA A 222 -32.61 1.52 -6.30
C ALA A 222 -31.75 0.27 -6.69
N ASN A 223 -31.07 0.23 -7.84
CA ASN A 223 -30.49 -1.01 -8.41
C ASN A 223 -29.06 -0.87 -8.95
N CYS A 224 -28.31 0.18 -8.58
CA CYS A 224 -26.87 0.18 -8.83
C CYS A 224 -26.16 -0.74 -7.84
N ALA A 225 -25.79 -1.95 -8.28
CA ALA A 225 -24.91 -2.80 -7.50
C ALA A 225 -23.57 -2.07 -7.26
N PRO A 226 -22.92 -2.22 -6.08
CA PRO A 226 -21.63 -1.60 -5.83
C PRO A 226 -20.59 -2.15 -6.82
N VAL A 227 -19.71 -1.28 -7.36
CA VAL A 227 -18.62 -1.67 -8.29
C VAL A 227 -17.49 -2.47 -7.63
N TYR A 228 -17.56 -2.62 -6.30
CA TYR A 228 -16.62 -3.38 -5.48
C TYR A 228 -17.38 -4.37 -4.59
N SER A 229 -16.71 -5.42 -4.15
CA SER A 229 -17.26 -6.43 -3.24
C SER A 229 -16.19 -6.93 -2.28
N ALA A 230 -16.60 -7.62 -1.23
CA ALA A 230 -15.67 -8.26 -0.31
C ALA A 230 -15.16 -9.58 -0.93
N MET A 231 -13.84 -9.75 -1.00
CA MET A 231 -13.17 -10.93 -1.57
C MET A 231 -12.04 -11.39 -0.65
N SER A 232 -11.79 -12.70 -0.61
CA SER A 232 -10.56 -13.22 0.01
C SER A 232 -9.33 -12.88 -0.85
N ILE A 233 -8.13 -12.98 -0.28
CA ILE A 233 -6.90 -12.79 -1.06
C ILE A 233 -6.79 -13.86 -2.16
N ASP A 234 -7.20 -15.11 -1.90
CA ASP A 234 -7.30 -16.15 -2.92
C ASP A 234 -8.16 -15.71 -4.11
N GLN A 235 -9.35 -15.15 -3.85
CA GLN A 235 -10.24 -14.66 -4.90
C GLN A 235 -9.66 -13.46 -5.67
N ILE A 236 -8.92 -12.58 -5.00
CA ILE A 236 -8.26 -11.43 -5.64
C ILE A 236 -7.08 -11.91 -6.50
N ILE A 237 -6.29 -12.87 -6.03
CA ILE A 237 -5.09 -13.32 -6.74
C ILE A 237 -5.43 -14.31 -7.86
N ASN A 238 -6.23 -15.33 -7.54
CA ASN A 238 -6.55 -16.46 -8.41
C ASN A 238 -7.89 -16.31 -9.14
N GLY A 239 -8.75 -15.39 -8.72
CA GLY A 239 -10.03 -15.10 -9.34
C GLY A 239 -11.23 -15.62 -8.57
N LYS A 240 -12.39 -15.04 -8.88
CA LYS A 240 -13.71 -15.41 -8.36
C LYS A 240 -14.65 -15.65 -9.53
N LYS A 241 -14.99 -16.91 -9.78
CA LYS A 241 -15.77 -17.34 -10.96
C LYS A 241 -17.04 -16.50 -11.11
N GLY A 242 -17.20 -15.88 -12.28
CA GLY A 242 -18.36 -15.06 -12.64
C GLY A 242 -18.37 -13.65 -12.05
N GLU A 243 -17.35 -13.25 -11.29
CA GLU A 243 -17.30 -11.93 -10.64
C GLU A 243 -15.98 -11.19 -10.86
N PHE A 244 -14.83 -11.87 -10.78
CA PHE A 244 -13.53 -11.25 -10.94
C PHE A 244 -12.53 -12.24 -11.57
N PRO A 245 -11.78 -11.84 -12.62
CA PRO A 245 -10.86 -12.75 -13.31
C PRO A 245 -9.69 -13.23 -12.45
N GLY A 246 -9.22 -12.43 -11.49
CA GLY A 246 -8.00 -12.67 -10.73
C GLY A 246 -6.82 -11.88 -11.25
N LEU A 247 -5.96 -11.37 -10.37
CA LEU A 247 -4.78 -10.59 -10.75
C LEU A 247 -3.75 -11.42 -11.53
N ILE A 248 -3.53 -12.67 -11.12
CA ILE A 248 -2.57 -13.55 -11.82
C ILE A 248 -3.10 -13.99 -13.19
N PRO A 249 -4.36 -14.42 -13.34
CA PRO A 249 -4.94 -14.66 -14.67
C PRO A 249 -4.86 -13.46 -15.62
N LEU A 250 -5.01 -12.23 -15.13
CA LEU A 250 -4.82 -11.02 -15.94
C LEU A 250 -3.36 -10.84 -16.40
N ILE A 251 -2.39 -11.13 -15.52
CA ILE A 251 -0.96 -11.11 -15.86
C ILE A 251 -0.62 -12.20 -16.87
N GLU A 252 -1.12 -13.41 -16.70
CA GLU A 252 -0.91 -14.52 -17.63
C GLU A 252 -1.47 -14.21 -19.02
N ASN A 253 -2.67 -13.61 -19.09
CA ASN A 253 -3.25 -13.17 -20.36
C ASN A 253 -2.38 -12.10 -21.04
N TYR A 254 -1.82 -11.16 -20.27
CA TYR A 254 -0.91 -10.15 -20.79
C TYR A 254 0.39 -10.75 -21.35
N LEU A 255 0.99 -11.69 -20.61
CA LEU A 255 2.21 -12.38 -21.02
C LEU A 255 1.99 -13.25 -22.27
N SER A 256 0.80 -13.81 -22.47
CA SER A 256 0.48 -14.63 -23.64
C SER A 256 0.55 -13.87 -24.98
N GLY A 257 0.38 -12.54 -24.92
CA GLY A 257 0.51 -11.65 -26.07
C GLY A 257 1.92 -11.09 -26.27
N MET A 258 2.89 -11.45 -25.42
CA MET A 258 4.27 -10.96 -25.48
C MET A 258 5.21 -12.03 -26.02
N ASP A 259 6.21 -11.61 -26.79
CA ASP A 259 7.31 -12.48 -27.22
C ASP A 259 8.35 -12.58 -26.09
N VAL A 260 8.15 -13.56 -25.20
CA VAL A 260 9.01 -13.83 -24.03
C VAL A 260 9.70 -15.17 -24.25
N ASP A 261 11.02 -15.21 -24.04
CA ASP A 261 11.78 -16.45 -24.15
C ASP A 261 11.33 -17.49 -23.10
N ALA A 262 11.55 -18.76 -23.41
CA ALA A 262 11.03 -19.87 -22.60
C ALA A 262 11.59 -19.89 -21.17
N ASP A 263 12.85 -19.50 -20.97
CA ASP A 263 13.50 -19.52 -19.66
C ASP A 263 12.97 -18.41 -18.76
N THR A 264 12.81 -17.20 -19.32
CA THR A 264 12.17 -16.07 -18.64
C THR A 264 10.72 -16.39 -18.30
N HIS A 265 9.96 -16.96 -19.24
CA HIS A 265 8.58 -17.36 -18.99
C HIS A 265 8.48 -18.40 -17.86
N CYS A 266 9.34 -19.42 -17.86
CA CYS A 266 9.38 -20.43 -16.80
C CYS A 266 9.65 -19.81 -15.42
N THR A 267 10.60 -18.87 -15.36
CA THR A 267 10.95 -18.16 -14.11
C THR A 267 9.78 -17.33 -13.59
N ILE A 268 9.13 -16.55 -14.47
CA ILE A 268 7.95 -15.76 -14.11
C ILE A 268 6.82 -16.67 -13.61
N GLN A 269 6.58 -17.80 -14.27
CA GLN A 269 5.57 -18.77 -13.86
C GLN A 269 5.84 -19.33 -12.45
N GLN A 270 7.09 -19.60 -12.10
CA GLN A 270 7.45 -20.02 -10.74
C GLN A 270 7.14 -18.94 -9.70
N TYR A 271 7.44 -17.67 -10.01
CA TYR A 271 7.11 -16.53 -9.15
C TYR A 271 5.59 -16.36 -8.95
N LEU A 272 4.82 -16.40 -10.03
CA LEU A 272 3.36 -16.29 -9.96
C LEU A 272 2.78 -17.45 -9.16
N LYS A 273 3.25 -18.68 -9.39
CA LYS A 273 2.77 -19.86 -8.68
C LYS A 273 3.06 -19.82 -7.18
N LEU A 274 4.18 -19.23 -6.74
CA LEU A 274 4.43 -18.97 -5.32
C LEU A 274 3.32 -18.09 -4.72
N ILE A 275 2.96 -17.00 -5.40
CA ILE A 275 1.93 -16.05 -4.94
C ILE A 275 0.54 -16.71 -4.95
N GLN A 276 0.19 -17.44 -6.02
CA GLN A 276 -1.08 -18.19 -6.11
C GLN A 276 -1.25 -19.16 -4.94
N ARG A 277 -0.21 -19.95 -4.65
CA ARG A 277 -0.23 -20.99 -3.61
C ARG A 277 -0.24 -20.40 -2.19
N ARG A 278 0.39 -19.24 -2.00
CA ARG A 278 0.24 -18.47 -0.76
C ARG A 278 -1.16 -17.91 -0.61
N ALA A 279 -1.73 -17.35 -1.67
CA ALA A 279 -3.09 -16.81 -1.65
C ALA A 279 -4.14 -17.88 -1.30
N SER A 280 -4.01 -19.09 -1.88
CA SER A 280 -4.92 -20.22 -1.66
C SER A 280 -4.73 -20.94 -0.31
N GLY A 281 -3.59 -20.71 0.36
CA GLY A 281 -3.25 -21.37 1.62
C GLY A 281 -2.57 -22.72 1.48
N GLU A 282 -2.20 -23.11 0.26
CA GLU A 282 -1.34 -24.27 0.02
C GLU A 282 0.08 -24.05 0.59
N LEU A 283 0.56 -22.80 0.56
CA LEU A 283 1.83 -22.40 1.16
C LEU A 283 1.61 -21.38 2.28
N LEU A 284 2.42 -21.49 3.33
CA LEU A 284 2.41 -20.53 4.44
C LEU A 284 3.01 -19.18 4.00
N THR A 285 2.50 -18.11 4.58
CA THR A 285 3.21 -16.84 4.64
C THR A 285 4.42 -16.96 5.57
N THR A 286 5.40 -16.07 5.41
CA THR A 286 6.55 -15.98 6.34
C THR A 286 6.09 -15.78 7.78
N ALA A 287 5.08 -14.94 8.03
CA ALA A 287 4.52 -14.73 9.36
C ALA A 287 3.88 -16.01 9.96
N ALA A 288 3.08 -16.73 9.16
CA ALA A 288 2.48 -17.98 9.59
C ALA A 288 3.53 -19.08 9.84
N TRP A 289 4.60 -19.12 9.03
CA TRP A 289 5.73 -20.01 9.24
C TRP A 289 6.48 -19.69 10.54
N ILE A 290 6.83 -18.40 10.79
CA ILE A 290 7.49 -17.97 12.04
C ILE A 290 6.64 -18.37 13.25
N ARG A 291 5.33 -18.07 13.20
CA ARG A 291 4.41 -18.41 14.29
C ARG A 291 4.34 -19.91 14.53
N LYS A 292 4.23 -20.71 13.47
CA LYS A 292 4.25 -22.17 13.55
C LYS A 292 5.56 -22.68 14.15
N PHE A 293 6.70 -22.13 13.71
CA PHE A 293 8.02 -22.48 14.23
C PHE A 293 8.09 -22.26 15.74
N VAL A 294 7.77 -21.04 16.20
CA VAL A 294 7.80 -20.69 17.63
C VAL A 294 6.84 -21.56 18.44
N THR A 295 5.59 -21.69 17.99
CA THR A 295 4.55 -22.42 18.75
C THR A 295 4.76 -23.93 18.80
N SER A 296 5.55 -24.48 17.88
CA SER A 296 5.92 -25.90 17.83
C SER A 296 7.31 -26.17 18.43
N HIS A 297 8.01 -25.15 18.90
CA HIS A 297 9.35 -25.29 19.48
C HIS A 297 9.27 -26.01 20.85
N PRO A 298 10.14 -27.00 21.15
CA PRO A 298 10.10 -27.74 22.42
C PRO A 298 10.18 -26.85 23.67
N ASP A 299 10.96 -25.78 23.61
CA ASP A 299 11.12 -24.82 24.71
C ASP A 299 9.96 -23.82 24.87
N TYR A 300 8.98 -23.81 23.96
CA TYR A 300 7.88 -22.86 24.01
C TYR A 300 6.85 -23.25 25.08
N LYS A 301 6.64 -22.37 26.05
CA LYS A 301 5.80 -22.64 27.24
C LYS A 301 4.34 -22.21 27.07
N HIS A 302 3.91 -21.89 25.84
CA HIS A 302 2.58 -21.34 25.55
C HIS A 302 2.25 -20.04 26.32
N ASP A 303 3.27 -19.34 26.81
CA ASP A 303 3.19 -18.09 27.57
C ASP A 303 3.40 -16.86 26.69
N SER A 304 3.65 -17.06 25.38
CA SER A 304 3.93 -16.01 24.39
C SER A 304 5.25 -15.29 24.58
N VAL A 305 6.16 -15.91 25.31
CA VAL A 305 7.54 -15.47 25.43
C VAL A 305 8.37 -16.23 24.39
N VAL A 306 9.11 -15.50 23.58
CA VAL A 306 10.14 -16.07 22.69
C VAL A 306 11.46 -15.97 23.43
N SER A 307 11.95 -17.10 23.94
CA SER A 307 13.24 -17.16 24.63
C SER A 307 14.42 -17.05 23.65
N ASP A 308 15.61 -16.77 24.16
CA ASP A 308 16.84 -16.71 23.36
C ASP A 308 17.11 -18.02 22.61
N SER A 309 16.79 -19.17 23.21
CA SER A 309 16.89 -20.49 22.58
C SER A 309 16.01 -20.59 21.33
N ILE A 310 14.71 -20.26 21.47
CA ILE A 310 13.75 -20.28 20.35
C ILE A 310 14.17 -19.29 19.26
N ASN A 311 14.59 -18.08 19.65
CA ASN A 311 15.01 -17.05 18.71
C ASN A 311 16.27 -17.45 17.95
N TYR A 312 17.26 -18.04 18.63
CA TYR A 312 18.47 -18.54 18.00
C TYR A 312 18.16 -19.61 16.95
N ASP A 313 17.35 -20.61 17.29
CA ASP A 313 16.99 -21.69 16.36
C ASP A 313 16.16 -21.19 15.19
N LEU A 314 15.25 -20.23 15.42
CA LEU A 314 14.49 -19.57 14.36
C LEU A 314 15.42 -18.85 13.37
N LEU A 315 16.31 -18.00 13.86
CA LEU A 315 17.22 -17.21 13.00
C LEU A 315 18.23 -18.10 12.28
N LYS A 316 18.71 -19.15 12.93
CA LYS A 316 19.59 -20.15 12.30
C LYS A 316 18.87 -20.89 11.18
N THR A 317 17.63 -21.31 11.41
CA THR A 317 16.80 -21.97 10.38
C THR A 317 16.53 -21.02 9.21
N ALA A 318 16.19 -19.75 9.48
CA ALA A 318 16.01 -18.73 8.45
C ALA A 318 17.28 -18.53 7.60
N ALA A 319 18.46 -18.49 8.24
CA ALA A 319 19.74 -18.38 7.54
C ALA A 319 20.05 -19.63 6.69
N ASP A 320 19.68 -20.83 7.14
CA ASP A 320 19.86 -22.06 6.37
C ASP A 320 18.86 -22.19 5.20
N ILE A 321 17.64 -21.65 5.33
CA ILE A 321 16.68 -21.47 4.22
C ILE A 321 17.27 -20.53 3.17
N GLN A 322 17.79 -19.37 3.59
CA GLN A 322 18.40 -18.40 2.67
C GLN A 322 19.59 -18.98 1.91
N LYS A 323 20.37 -19.87 2.54
CA LYS A 323 21.49 -20.60 1.93
C LYS A 323 21.06 -21.82 1.10
N GLY A 324 19.77 -22.11 1.00
CA GLY A 324 19.23 -23.25 0.26
C GLY A 324 19.54 -24.63 0.86
N LYS A 325 19.94 -24.68 2.14
CA LYS A 325 20.18 -25.95 2.85
C LYS A 325 18.89 -26.61 3.31
N ILE A 326 17.86 -25.80 3.55
CA ILE A 326 16.49 -26.20 3.88
C ILE A 326 15.60 -25.62 2.79
N ARG A 327 14.66 -26.41 2.27
CA ARG A 327 13.74 -26.00 1.19
C ARG A 327 12.30 -25.96 1.66
#